data_AF-A0A355AD49-F1
#
_entry.id   AF-A0A355AD49-F1
#
_cell.length_a   1.000
_cell.length_b   1.000
_cell.length_c   1.000
_cell.angle_alpha   90.00
_cell.angle_beta   90.00
_cell.angle_gamma   90.00
#
_symmetry.space_group_name_H-M   'P 1'
#
loop_
_entity.id
_entity.type
_entity.pdbx_description
1 polymer ?
#
loop_
_entity_poly.entity_id
_entity_poly.type
_entity_poly.pdbx_seq_one_letter_code
_entity_poly.pdbx_strand_id
1 'polypeptide(L)'
;KYQMYHAILLLVLGFNLNQTSTLEKYIIYCIIIGTFLFSFSIYGLVLSAAKGKKMKFLGPITPLGGLLLVIGWALLLYSFINA
;
A
#
# COMPACT_ATOMS: atom_id res chain seq x y z
N LYS A 1 8.12 -12.27 -2.72
CA LYS A 1 6.80 -12.98 -2.79
C LYS A 1 5.64 -11.99 -2.65
N TYR A 2 5.53 -11.23 -1.54
CA TYR A 2 4.44 -10.27 -1.32
C TYR A 2 4.31 -9.12 -2.36
N GLN A 3 5.43 -8.62 -2.89
CA GLN A 3 5.41 -7.56 -3.93
C GLN A 3 4.65 -7.97 -5.20
N MET A 4 4.70 -9.25 -5.56
CA MET A 4 4.05 -9.74 -6.78
C MET A 4 2.52 -9.66 -6.64
N TYR A 5 1.98 -9.99 -5.47
CA TYR A 5 0.55 -9.84 -5.19
C TYR A 5 0.10 -8.38 -5.20
N HIS A 6 0.90 -7.47 -4.62
CA HIS A 6 0.62 -6.03 -4.69
C HIS A 6 0.71 -5.49 -6.12
N ALA A 7 1.64 -5.98 -6.95
CA ALA A 7 1.74 -5.59 -8.35
C ALA A 7 0.54 -6.05 -9.17
N ILE A 8 0.09 -7.30 -8.98
CA ILE A 8 -1.12 -7.83 -9.63
C ILE A 8 -2.35 -7.05 -9.18
N LEU A 9 -2.48 -6.75 -7.87
CA LEU A 9 -3.55 -5.93 -7.34
C LEU A 9 -3.60 -4.55 -8.01
N LEU A 10 -2.45 -3.86 -8.08
CA LEU A 10 -2.35 -2.54 -8.71
C LEU A 10 -2.69 -2.59 -10.21
N LEU A 11 -2.27 -3.66 -10.89
CA LEU A 11 -2.60 -3.86 -12.30
C LEU A 11 -4.11 -4.07 -12.51
N VAL A 12 -4.74 -4.94 -11.71
CA VAL A 12 -6.20 -5.16 -11.76
C VAL A 12 -6.95 -3.86 -11.44
N LEU A 13 -6.52 -3.12 -10.43
CA LEU A 13 -7.10 -1.82 -10.07
C LEU A 13 -6.97 -0.79 -11.19
N GLY A 14 -5.81 -0.73 -11.86
CA GLY A 14 -5.58 0.17 -12.98
C GLY A 14 -6.44 -0.12 -14.21
N PHE A 15 -6.88 -1.37 -14.40
CA PHE A 15 -7.80 -1.73 -15.48
C PHE A 15 -9.28 -1.59 -15.12
N ASN A 16 -9.64 -1.69 -13.83
CA ASN A 16 -11.05 -1.67 -13.40
C ASN A 16 -11.53 -0.30 -12.93
N LEU A 17 -10.64 0.57 -12.45
CA LEU A 17 -11.00 1.90 -11.98
C LEU A 17 -10.67 2.96 -13.05
N ASN A 18 -11.70 3.58 -13.62
CA ASN A 18 -11.55 4.60 -14.66
C ASN A 18 -11.21 6.01 -14.11
N GLN A 19 -11.01 6.14 -12.80
CA GLN A 19 -10.72 7.41 -12.10
C GLN A 19 -11.81 8.47 -12.31
N THR A 20 -13.03 8.05 -12.59
CA THR A 20 -14.15 8.95 -12.87
C THR A 20 -14.68 9.57 -11.59
N SER A 21 -14.67 8.82 -10.50
CA SER A 21 -15.09 9.31 -9.18
C SER A 21 -13.90 9.74 -8.31
N THR A 22 -14.14 10.74 -7.47
CA THR A 22 -13.18 11.19 -6.45
C THR A 22 -12.80 10.06 -5.49
N LEU A 23 -13.72 9.12 -5.24
CA LEU A 23 -13.53 7.97 -4.35
C LEU A 23 -12.53 6.96 -4.95
N GLU A 24 -12.64 6.68 -6.26
CA GLU A 24 -11.70 5.80 -6.98
C GLU A 24 -10.26 6.34 -6.94
N LYS A 25 -10.09 7.65 -7.07
CA LYS A 25 -8.78 8.30 -6.95
C LYS A 25 -8.18 8.07 -5.56
N TYR A 26 -8.97 8.25 -4.50
CA TYR A 26 -8.51 8.00 -3.14
C TYR A 26 -8.13 6.53 -2.89
N ILE A 27 -8.89 5.58 -3.44
CA ILE A 27 -8.55 4.14 -3.38
C ILE A 27 -7.17 3.90 -3.99
N ILE A 28 -6.96 4.38 -5.22
CA ILE A 28 -5.72 4.18 -5.98
C ILE A 28 -4.54 4.80 -5.22
N TYR A 29 -4.67 6.05 -4.75
CA TYR A 29 -3.60 6.71 -4.00
C TYR A 29 -3.27 6.00 -2.68
N CYS A 30 -4.28 5.55 -1.93
CA CYS A 30 -4.06 4.80 -0.68
C CYS A 30 -3.31 3.48 -0.94
N ILE A 31 -3.70 2.74 -1.97
CA ILE A 31 -3.08 1.45 -2.32
C ILE A 31 -1.64 1.67 -2.80
N ILE A 32 -1.39 2.66 -3.67
CA ILE A 32 -0.05 2.95 -4.21
C ILE A 32 0.88 3.43 -3.09
N ILE A 33 0.49 4.46 -2.33
CA ILE A 33 1.31 5.05 -1.28
C ILE A 33 1.52 4.04 -0.14
N GLY A 34 0.48 3.30 0.24
CA GLY A 34 0.55 2.25 1.25
C GLY A 34 1.50 1.13 0.83
N THR A 35 1.40 0.65 -0.42
CA THR A 35 2.32 -0.37 -0.96
C THR A 35 3.76 0.14 -0.96
N PHE A 36 4.00 1.37 -1.42
CA PHE A 36 5.33 1.95 -1.48
C PHE A 36 5.97 2.08 -0.08
N LEU A 37 5.25 2.70 0.87
CA LEU A 37 5.72 2.87 2.25
C LEU A 37 5.97 1.54 2.96
N PHE A 38 5.03 0.60 2.83
CA PHE A 38 5.16 -0.73 3.45
C PHE A 38 6.39 -1.46 2.92
N SER A 39 6.54 -1.51 1.60
CA SER A 39 7.64 -2.18 0.90
C SER A 39 8.99 -1.58 1.23
N PHE A 40 9.11 -0.26 1.08
CA PHE A 40 10.34 0.48 1.33
C PHE A 40 10.78 0.35 2.79
N SER A 41 9.83 0.37 3.74
CA SER A 41 10.14 0.21 5.16
C SER A 41 10.76 -1.14 5.49
N ILE A 42 10.26 -2.25 4.92
CA ILE A 42 10.81 -3.60 5.14
C ILE A 42 12.22 -3.71 4.56
N TYR A 43 12.45 -3.22 3.34
CA TYR A 43 13.80 -3.23 2.76
C TYR A 43 14.79 -2.42 3.60
N GLY A 44 14.36 -1.23 4.04
CA GLY A 44 15.18 -0.41 4.92
C GLY A 44 15.48 -1.09 6.26
N LEU A 45 14.50 -1.73 6.89
CA LEU A 45 14.67 -2.52 8.13
C LEU A 45 15.67 -3.67 7.95
N VAL A 46 15.56 -4.43 6.85
CA VAL A 46 16.47 -5.56 6.56
C VAL A 46 17.89 -5.07 6.29
N LEU A 47 18.05 -4.02 5.49
CA LEU A 47 19.38 -3.45 5.19
C LEU A 47 20.03 -2.84 6.43
N SER A 48 19.21 -2.23 7.29
CA SER A 48 19.61 -1.69 8.59
C SER A 48 20.10 -2.80 9.53
N ALA A 49 19.34 -3.89 9.61
CA ALA A 49 19.70 -5.07 10.40
C ALA A 49 21.01 -5.71 9.89
N ALA A 50 21.17 -5.83 8.57
CA ALA A 50 22.39 -6.35 7.95
C ALA A 50 23.63 -5.48 8.20
N LYS A 51 23.46 -4.15 8.32
CA LYS A 51 24.53 -3.20 8.66
C LYS A 51 24.78 -3.02 10.16
N GLY A 52 24.11 -3.79 11.04
CA GLY A 52 24.28 -3.72 12.50
C GLY A 52 23.76 -2.43 13.17
N LYS A 53 23.19 -1.50 12.41
CA LYS A 53 22.64 -0.22 12.91
C LYS A 53 21.13 -0.35 12.89
N LYS A 54 20.42 -0.34 14.02
CA LYS A 54 18.95 -0.43 14.04
C LYS A 54 18.31 0.93 13.76
N MET A 55 17.81 1.16 12.54
CA MET A 55 17.04 2.35 12.18
C MET A 55 15.63 2.26 12.81
N LYS A 56 15.52 2.66 14.08
CA LYS A 56 14.25 2.64 14.86
C LYS A 56 13.14 3.50 14.23
N PHE A 57 13.50 4.51 13.43
CA PHE A 57 12.53 5.38 12.75
C PHE A 57 11.73 4.66 11.65
N LEU A 58 12.25 3.58 11.07
CA LEU A 58 11.53 2.81 10.05
C LEU A 58 10.47 1.88 10.65
N GLY A 59 10.55 1.58 11.95
CA GLY A 59 9.59 0.74 12.67
C GLY A 59 8.14 1.24 12.58
N PRO A 60 7.83 2.52 12.86
CA PRO A 60 6.46 3.06 12.75
C PRO A 60 6.00 3.31 11.31
N ILE A 61 6.90 3.34 10.32
CA ILE A 61 6.51 3.55 8.91
C ILE A 61 5.79 2.31 8.35
N THR A 62 6.20 1.11 8.79
CA THR A 62 5.58 -0.16 8.36
C THR A 62 4.09 -0.27 8.72
N PRO A 63 3.66 -0.05 9.98
CA PRO A 63 2.24 -0.07 10.33
C PRO A 63 1.46 1.09 9.68
N LEU A 64 2.09 2.24 9.43
CA LEU A 64 1.45 3.35 8.70
C LEU A 64 1.12 2.96 7.25
N GLY A 65 2.06 2.34 6.54
CA GLY A 65 1.83 1.82 5.19
C GLY A 65 0.77 0.72 5.16
N GLY A 66 0.77 -0.16 6.18
CA GLY A 66 -0.26 -1.18 6.36
C GLY A 66 -1.66 -0.60 6.61
N LEU A 67 -1.78 0.45 7.44
CA LEU A 67 -3.05 1.15 7.68
C LEU A 67 -3.61 1.77 6.40
N LEU A 68 -2.76 2.41 5.59
CA LEU A 68 -3.16 2.96 4.28
C LEU A 68 -3.68 1.87 3.34
N LEU A 69 -3.04 0.69 3.35
CA LEU A 69 -3.53 -0.45 2.58
C LEU A 69 -4.89 -0.92 3.06
N VAL A 70 -5.11 -1.07 4.37
CA VAL A 70 -6.41 -1.46 4.95
C VAL A 70 -7.49 -0.46 4.57
N ILE A 71 -7.21 0.85 4.65
CA ILE A 71 -8.14 1.91 4.24
C ILE A 71 -8.45 1.81 2.74
N GLY A 72 -7.44 1.61 1.89
CA GLY A 72 -7.63 1.42 0.46
C GLY A 72 -8.53 0.22 0.13
N TRP A 73 -8.35 -0.90 0.82
CA TRP A 73 -9.21 -2.08 0.68
C TRP A 73 -10.64 -1.86 1.20
N ALA A 74 -10.81 -1.13 2.31
CA ALA A 74 -12.13 -0.81 2.84
C ALA A 74 -12.92 0.12 1.90
N LEU A 75 -12.25 1.14 1.35
CA LEU A 75 -12.85 2.03 0.34
C LEU A 75 -13.20 1.28 -0.95
N LEU A 76 -12.34 0.36 -1.38
CA LEU A 76 -12.58 -0.49 -2.54
C LEU A 76 -13.84 -1.34 -2.33
N LEU A 77 -13.98 -2.01 -1.18
CA LEU A 77 -15.19 -2.77 -0.82
C LEU A 77 -16.44 -1.87 -0.80
N TYR A 78 -16.33 -0.68 -0.20
CA TYR A 78 -17.44 0.29 -0.18
C TYR A 78 -17.86 0.70 -1.60
N SER A 79 -16.88 0.92 -2.50
CA SER A 79 -17.14 1.26 -3.89
C SER A 79 -17.92 0.16 -4.63
N PHE A 80 -17.67 -1.12 -4.34
CA PHE A 80 -18.42 -2.23 -4.95
C PHE A 80 -19.82 -2.41 -4.35
N ILE A 81 -20.02 -2.12 -3.06
CA ILE A 81 -21.33 -2.23 -2.41
C ILE A 81 -22.26 -1.08 -2.85
N ASN A 82 -21.69 0.11 -3.09
CA ASN A 82 -22.43 1.30 -3.50
C ASN A 82 -22.47 1.50 -5.03
N ALA A 83 -21.92 0.56 -5.82
CA ALA A 83 -22.04 0.53 -7.27
C ALA A 83 -23.31 -0.19 -7.70
#